data_AF-A0A371WMX8-F1
#
_entry.id   AF-A0A371WMX8-F1
#
_cell.length_a   1.000
_cell.length_b   1.000
_cell.length_c   1.000
_cell.angle_alpha   90.00
_cell.angle_beta   90.00
_cell.angle_gamma   90.00
#
_symmetry.space_group_name_H-M   'P 1'
#
loop_
_entity.id
_entity.type
_entity.pdbx_description
1 polymer ?
#
loop_
_entity_poly.entity_id
_entity_poly.type
_entity_poly.pdbx_seq_one_letter_code
_entity_poly.pdbx_strand_id
1 'polypeptide(L)'
;MEDRLKDGRIVNGTWASRPPAARKATLHSKPPIIGIKRSCMAFAPISHLIILAAGIAAWLVGGIYYGVLGKPWMAALGKTKDELRPGGKMPILPMLISFVADLIIAFVMAGAIGHLGPGNVTLKNGLISAAILWFGFAVTTMATNNAFGQRSFALTVIDSGHWLLAFLVAGAVLGGFGGA
;
A
#
# COMPACT_ATOMS: atom_id res chain seq x y z
N MET A 1 -51.45 3.52 82.65
CA MET A 1 -50.27 4.35 82.31
C MET A 1 -49.28 3.40 81.67
N GLU A 2 -49.20 3.34 80.34
CA GLU A 2 -48.17 2.57 79.65
C GLU A 2 -47.97 3.10 78.24
N ASP A 3 -46.69 3.20 77.88
CA ASP A 3 -46.15 4.05 76.82
C ASP A 3 -46.45 3.52 75.42
N ARG A 4 -47.24 4.28 74.67
CA ARG A 4 -47.39 4.14 73.22
C ARG A 4 -46.13 4.68 72.53
N LEU A 5 -45.37 3.82 71.87
CA LEU A 5 -44.43 4.25 70.83
C LEU A 5 -45.22 4.95 69.71
N LYS A 6 -44.75 6.12 69.30
CA LYS A 6 -45.46 7.05 68.39
C LYS A 6 -45.60 6.57 66.93
N ASP A 7 -45.28 5.31 66.61
CA ASP A 7 -45.28 4.79 65.23
C ASP A 7 -46.12 3.51 65.00
N GLY A 8 -46.92 3.08 65.99
CA GLY A 8 -48.00 2.11 65.74
C GLY A 8 -47.59 0.67 65.40
N ARG A 9 -46.42 0.20 65.86
CA ARG A 9 -46.00 -1.20 65.61
C ARG A 9 -46.36 -2.16 66.75
N ILE A 10 -46.99 -3.27 66.36
CA ILE A 10 -47.33 -4.44 67.20
C ILE A 10 -46.19 -5.46 67.20
N VAL A 11 -45.91 -6.02 68.37
CA VAL A 11 -44.96 -7.12 68.61
C VAL A 11 -45.66 -8.43 68.24
N ASN A 12 -45.25 -9.12 67.18
CA ASN A 12 -45.45 -10.56 66.99
C ASN A 12 -44.52 -11.10 65.89
N GLY A 13 -43.94 -12.26 66.17
CA GLY A 13 -42.76 -12.81 65.50
C GLY A 13 -42.93 -13.04 64.00
N THR A 14 -41.87 -12.71 63.27
CA THR A 14 -41.39 -13.36 62.03
C THR A 14 -40.11 -12.63 61.62
N TRP A 15 -38.96 -13.29 61.72
CA TRP A 15 -37.69 -12.79 61.18
C TRP A 15 -37.72 -12.90 59.64
N ALA A 16 -38.49 -12.05 58.98
CA ALA A 16 -38.41 -11.87 57.55
C ALA A 16 -37.32 -10.83 57.26
N SER A 17 -36.12 -11.29 56.91
CA SER A 17 -35.10 -10.49 56.25
C SER A 17 -35.69 -9.91 54.96
N ARG A 18 -36.24 -8.70 55.04
CA ARG A 18 -36.63 -7.95 53.84
C ARG A 18 -35.35 -7.66 53.04
N PRO A 19 -35.20 -8.12 51.79
CA PRO A 19 -34.17 -7.57 50.93
C PRO A 19 -34.40 -6.06 50.81
N PRO A 20 -33.34 -5.23 50.79
CA PRO A 20 -33.48 -3.79 50.68
C PRO A 20 -34.34 -3.49 49.46
N ALA A 21 -35.34 -2.63 49.67
CA ALA A 21 -36.28 -2.19 48.65
C ALA A 21 -35.52 -1.92 47.35
N ALA A 22 -35.92 -2.60 46.28
CA ALA A 22 -35.43 -2.36 44.95
C ALA A 22 -35.55 -0.86 44.67
N ARG A 23 -34.43 -0.15 44.82
CA ARG A 23 -34.28 1.22 44.37
C ARG A 23 -34.59 1.11 42.89
N LYS A 24 -35.72 1.67 42.45
CA LYS A 24 -36.00 1.82 41.01
C LYS A 24 -34.86 2.66 40.47
N ALA A 25 -33.81 1.99 40.01
CA ALA A 25 -32.78 2.61 39.21
C ALA A 25 -33.54 3.14 38.01
N THR A 26 -33.72 4.45 37.96
CA THR A 26 -34.21 5.16 36.79
C THR A 26 -33.20 4.90 35.69
N LEU A 27 -33.42 3.79 34.97
CA LEU A 27 -32.66 3.36 33.81
C LEU A 27 -33.08 4.25 32.63
N HIS A 28 -32.75 5.54 32.70
CA HIS A 28 -33.00 6.45 31.60
C HIS A 28 -31.93 7.53 31.46
N SER A 29 -30.69 7.07 31.31
CA SER A 29 -29.72 7.80 30.50
C SER A 29 -29.05 6.78 29.60
N LYS A 30 -29.43 6.76 28.31
CA LYS A 30 -28.61 6.09 27.30
C LYS A 30 -27.17 6.59 27.48
N PRO A 31 -26.16 5.71 27.56
CA PRO A 31 -24.78 6.19 27.60
C PRO A 31 -24.58 7.10 26.40
N PRO A 32 -23.86 8.23 26.53
CA PRO A 32 -23.54 9.06 25.38
C PRO A 32 -22.85 8.13 24.37
N ILE A 33 -23.50 7.95 23.23
CA ILE A 33 -22.92 7.18 22.13
C ILE A 33 -21.80 8.07 21.62
N ILE A 34 -20.61 7.93 22.21
CA ILE A 34 -19.39 8.51 21.66
C ILE A 34 -19.36 7.98 20.24
N GLY A 35 -19.64 8.89 19.29
CA GLY A 35 -19.67 8.59 17.87
C GLY A 35 -18.28 8.25 17.42
N ILE A 36 -17.84 7.01 17.70
CA ILE A 36 -16.68 6.42 17.06
C ILE A 36 -17.09 6.31 15.59
N LYS A 37 -16.76 7.34 14.79
CA LYS A 37 -16.76 7.21 13.35
C LYS A 37 -15.86 6.02 13.07
N ARG A 38 -16.43 4.88 12.67
CA ARG A 38 -15.67 3.80 12.06
C ARG A 38 -15.01 4.40 10.84
N SER A 39 -13.74 4.78 10.96
CA SER A 39 -12.88 5.00 9.80
C SER A 39 -12.59 3.63 9.21
N CYS A 40 -13.57 3.09 8.49
CA CYS A 40 -13.30 2.02 7.55
C CYS A 40 -12.39 2.64 6.48
N MET A 41 -11.17 2.15 6.34
CA MET A 41 -10.33 2.45 5.18
C MET A 41 -11.08 1.97 3.94
N ALA A 42 -11.81 2.87 3.30
CA ALA A 42 -12.41 2.60 2.01
C ALA A 42 -11.27 2.50 0.98
N PHE A 43 -11.27 1.42 0.21
CA PHE A 43 -10.34 1.24 -0.91
C PHE A 43 -10.87 1.97 -2.14
N ALA A 44 -10.00 2.64 -2.89
CA ALA A 44 -10.32 3.21 -4.20
C ALA A 44 -10.01 2.18 -5.31
N PRO A 45 -11.02 1.59 -5.97
CA PRO A 45 -10.78 0.58 -7.01
C PRO A 45 -10.23 1.22 -8.28
N ILE A 46 -9.06 0.78 -8.72
CA ILE A 46 -8.46 1.18 -10.01
C ILE A 46 -8.80 0.11 -11.06
N SER A 47 -9.22 0.54 -12.26
CA SER A 47 -9.64 -0.39 -13.31
C SER A 47 -8.48 -1.25 -13.84
N HIS A 48 -8.78 -2.50 -14.20
CA HIS A 48 -7.81 -3.44 -14.79
C HIS A 48 -7.19 -2.92 -16.08
N LEU A 49 -7.94 -2.13 -16.87
CA LEU A 49 -7.43 -1.50 -18.09
C LEU A 49 -6.36 -0.45 -17.79
N ILE A 50 -6.54 0.34 -16.73
CA ILE A 50 -5.53 1.34 -16.31
C ILE A 50 -4.29 0.64 -15.77
N ILE A 51 -4.46 -0.45 -15.02
CA ILE A 51 -3.34 -1.27 -14.52
C ILE A 51 -2.53 -1.84 -15.69
N LEU A 52 -3.19 -2.40 -16.70
CA LEU A 52 -2.56 -2.91 -17.91
C LEU A 52 -1.83 -1.80 -18.67
N ALA A 53 -2.48 -0.65 -18.86
CA ALA A 53 -1.88 0.51 -19.52
C ALA A 53 -0.63 1.01 -18.78
N ALA A 54 -0.66 1.04 -17.44
CA ALA A 54 0.47 1.46 -16.61
C ALA A 54 1.69 0.53 -16.78
N GLY A 55 1.48 -0.78 -16.74
CA GLY A 55 2.57 -1.75 -16.94
C GLY A 55 3.13 -1.73 -18.37
N ILE A 56 2.28 -1.63 -19.39
CA ILE A 56 2.73 -1.47 -20.78
C ILE A 56 3.55 -0.19 -20.94
N ALA A 57 3.09 0.93 -20.39
CA ALA A 57 3.79 2.21 -20.47
C ALA A 57 5.17 2.14 -19.80
N ALA A 58 5.25 1.57 -18.59
CA ALA A 58 6.51 1.37 -17.88
C ALA A 58 7.49 0.51 -18.69
N TRP A 59 7.02 -0.61 -19.24
CA TRP A 59 7.85 -1.52 -20.02
C TRP A 59 8.40 -0.89 -21.32
N LEU A 60 7.55 -0.16 -22.05
CA LEU A 60 7.98 0.56 -23.27
C LEU A 60 9.04 1.61 -22.94
N VAL A 61 8.86 2.35 -21.85
CA VAL A 61 9.83 3.33 -21.39
C VAL A 61 11.14 2.67 -20.98
N GLY A 62 11.09 1.48 -20.38
CA GLY A 62 12.29 0.68 -20.11
C GLY A 62 13.07 0.31 -21.37
N GLY A 63 12.35 -0.12 -22.41
CA GLY A 63 12.93 -0.38 -23.74
C GLY A 63 13.60 0.86 -24.34
N ILE A 64 12.97 2.03 -24.23
CA ILE A 64 13.56 3.30 -24.68
C ILE A 64 14.80 3.66 -23.86
N TYR A 65 14.74 3.51 -22.53
CA TYR A 65 15.84 3.84 -21.63
C TYR A 65 17.10 3.05 -21.98
N TYR A 66 17.01 1.73 -22.13
CA TYR A 66 18.16 0.90 -22.53
C TYR A 66 18.50 1.04 -24.02
N GLY A 67 17.58 1.51 -24.87
CA GLY A 67 17.88 1.94 -26.23
C GLY A 67 18.83 3.14 -26.25
N VAL A 68 18.64 4.11 -25.36
CA VAL A 68 19.45 5.33 -25.25
C VAL A 68 20.74 5.09 -24.45
N LEU A 69 20.65 4.44 -23.29
CA LEU A 69 21.77 4.22 -22.38
C LEU A 69 22.42 2.83 -22.53
N GLY A 70 22.14 2.13 -23.62
CA GLY A 70 22.65 0.76 -23.83
C GLY A 70 24.17 0.67 -23.84
N LYS A 71 24.88 1.65 -24.42
CA LYS A 71 26.35 1.68 -24.45
C LYS A 71 26.96 1.79 -23.03
N PRO A 72 26.64 2.82 -22.22
CA PRO A 72 27.17 2.91 -20.86
C PRO A 72 26.69 1.76 -19.96
N TRP A 73 25.47 1.25 -20.17
CA TRP A 73 24.98 0.07 -19.46
C TRP A 73 25.83 -1.18 -19.74
N MET A 74 26.10 -1.49 -21.02
CA MET A 74 26.95 -2.62 -21.40
C MET A 74 28.37 -2.50 -20.85
N ALA A 75 28.95 -1.29 -20.88
CA ALA A 75 30.26 -1.02 -20.29
C ALA A 75 30.25 -1.26 -18.78
N ALA A 76 29.23 -0.79 -18.05
CA ALA A 76 29.08 -1.00 -16.62
C ALA A 76 28.81 -2.48 -16.26
N LEU A 77 28.12 -3.21 -17.14
CA LEU A 77 27.84 -4.64 -17.01
C LEU A 77 29.08 -5.50 -17.32
N GLY A 78 30.06 -4.96 -18.04
CA GLY A 78 31.24 -5.68 -18.51
C GLY A 78 30.93 -6.70 -19.61
N LYS A 79 29.89 -6.44 -20.42
CA LYS A 79 29.45 -7.34 -21.50
C LYS A 79 29.42 -6.63 -22.83
N THR A 80 29.76 -7.37 -23.88
CA THR A 80 29.66 -6.94 -25.27
C THR A 80 28.25 -7.15 -25.82
N LYS A 81 27.94 -6.49 -26.94
CA LYS A 81 26.66 -6.66 -27.63
C LYS A 81 26.44 -8.11 -28.08
N ASP A 82 27.48 -8.80 -28.51
CA ASP A 82 27.39 -10.16 -29.04
C ASP A 82 27.12 -11.19 -27.93
N GLU A 83 27.65 -10.96 -26.73
CA GLU A 83 27.34 -11.79 -25.55
C GLU A 83 25.89 -11.62 -25.07
N LEU A 84 25.31 -10.44 -25.26
CA LEU A 84 23.92 -10.15 -24.87
C LEU A 84 22.91 -10.50 -25.97
N ARG A 85 23.35 -10.45 -27.23
CA ARG A 85 22.53 -10.70 -28.42
C ARG A 85 23.30 -11.57 -29.41
N PRO A 86 23.47 -12.87 -29.13
CA PRO A 86 24.12 -13.79 -30.06
C PRO A 86 23.42 -13.74 -31.43
N GLY A 87 24.17 -13.40 -32.48
CA GLY A 87 23.63 -13.24 -33.85
C GLY A 87 22.67 -12.05 -34.02
N GLY A 88 22.75 -11.02 -33.16
CA GLY A 88 21.95 -9.79 -33.26
C GLY A 88 20.49 -9.90 -32.82
N LYS A 89 20.02 -11.12 -32.52
CA LYS A 89 18.63 -11.40 -32.14
C LYS A 89 18.27 -10.76 -30.80
N MET A 90 17.03 -10.32 -30.67
CA MET A 90 16.53 -9.81 -29.41
C MET A 90 16.31 -10.98 -28.44
N PRO A 91 16.75 -10.90 -27.18
CA PRO A 91 16.56 -11.96 -26.22
C PRO A 91 15.09 -11.97 -25.76
N ILE A 92 14.26 -12.81 -26.40
CA ILE A 92 12.80 -12.85 -26.19
C ILE A 92 12.45 -13.17 -24.74
N LEU A 93 13.17 -14.10 -24.10
CA LEU A 93 12.85 -14.55 -22.75
C LEU A 93 13.01 -13.42 -21.70
N PRO A 94 14.14 -12.68 -21.61
CA PRO A 94 14.24 -11.49 -20.76
C PRO A 94 13.19 -10.40 -21.06
N MET A 95 12.80 -10.22 -22.33
CA MET A 95 11.77 -9.25 -22.71
C MET A 95 10.38 -9.65 -22.16
N LEU A 96 10.05 -10.94 -22.21
CA LEU A 96 8.80 -11.44 -21.62
C LEU A 96 8.83 -11.38 -20.09
N ILE A 97 9.96 -11.73 -19.47
CA ILE A 97 10.12 -11.66 -18.01
C ILE A 97 9.96 -10.22 -17.52
N SER A 98 10.63 -9.26 -18.16
CA SER A 98 10.50 -7.84 -17.80
C SER A 98 9.09 -7.33 -18.01
N PHE A 99 8.43 -7.68 -19.12
CA PHE A 99 7.04 -7.30 -19.38
C PHE A 99 6.09 -7.78 -18.27
N VAL A 100 6.19 -9.06 -17.89
CA VAL A 100 5.36 -9.63 -16.82
C VAL A 100 5.70 -8.99 -15.47
N ALA A 101 6.98 -8.71 -15.20
CA ALA A 101 7.40 -8.03 -13.98
C ALA A 101 6.80 -6.61 -13.88
N ASP A 102 6.81 -5.83 -14.96
CA ASP A 102 6.21 -4.50 -14.99
C ASP A 102 4.68 -4.53 -14.79
N LEU A 103 3.98 -5.54 -15.32
CA LEU A 103 2.56 -5.74 -15.06
C LEU A 103 2.28 -6.05 -13.58
N ILE A 104 3.11 -6.90 -12.96
CA ILE A 104 2.99 -7.22 -11.53
C ILE A 104 3.26 -5.98 -10.68
N ILE A 105 4.30 -5.20 -10.99
CA ILE A 105 4.61 -3.94 -10.32
C ILE A 105 3.42 -2.98 -10.43
N ALA A 106 2.87 -2.80 -11.63
CA ALA A 106 1.72 -1.93 -11.85
C ALA A 106 0.50 -2.39 -11.03
N PHE A 107 0.23 -3.69 -10.96
CA PHE A 107 -0.86 -4.25 -10.15
C PHE A 107 -0.65 -3.98 -8.65
N VAL A 108 0.54 -4.24 -8.13
CA VAL A 108 0.87 -4.00 -6.71
C VAL A 108 0.79 -2.50 -6.38
N MET A 109 1.31 -1.65 -7.28
CA MET A 109 1.22 -0.20 -7.12
C MET A 109 -0.23 0.29 -7.15
N ALA A 110 -1.09 -0.29 -7.99
CA ALA A 110 -2.51 0.05 -8.01
C ALA A 110 -3.18 -0.25 -6.66
N GLY A 111 -2.83 -1.40 -6.06
CA GLY A 111 -3.24 -1.73 -4.69
C GLY A 111 -2.72 -0.70 -3.67
N ALA A 112 -1.43 -0.37 -3.71
CA ALA A 112 -0.82 0.57 -2.77
C ALA A 112 -1.42 1.99 -2.88
N ILE A 113 -1.61 2.50 -4.10
CA ILE A 113 -2.21 3.81 -4.38
C ILE A 113 -3.71 3.79 -4.03
N GLY A 114 -4.44 2.73 -4.38
CA GLY A 114 -5.86 2.59 -4.05
C GLY A 114 -6.14 2.54 -2.54
N HIS A 115 -5.18 2.05 -1.74
CA HIS A 115 -5.26 2.05 -0.27
C HIS A 115 -5.16 3.46 0.36
N LEU A 116 -4.75 4.48 -0.40
CA LEU A 116 -4.84 5.87 0.06
C LEU A 116 -6.29 6.34 0.20
N GLY A 117 -7.23 5.60 -0.40
CA GLY A 117 -8.66 5.80 -0.29
C GLY A 117 -9.25 6.79 -1.32
N PRO A 118 -10.59 6.89 -1.37
CA PRO A 118 -11.29 7.73 -2.32
C PRO A 118 -10.85 9.19 -2.23
N GLY A 119 -10.64 9.84 -3.38
CA GLY A 119 -10.16 11.22 -3.48
C GLY A 119 -8.65 11.39 -3.30
N ASN A 120 -7.91 10.34 -2.91
CA ASN A 120 -6.44 10.39 -2.77
C ASN A 120 -5.68 9.69 -3.91
N VAL A 121 -6.38 9.03 -4.83
CA VAL A 121 -5.79 8.53 -6.07
C VAL A 121 -5.59 9.72 -7.01
N THR A 122 -4.46 10.39 -6.89
CA THR A 122 -4.11 11.58 -7.68
C THR A 122 -2.75 11.41 -8.31
N LEU A 123 -2.47 12.16 -9.38
CA LEU A 123 -1.16 12.15 -10.04
C LEU A 123 0.00 12.38 -9.04
N LYS A 124 -0.17 13.37 -8.16
CA LYS A 124 0.83 13.70 -7.12
C LYS A 124 1.08 12.51 -6.20
N ASN A 125 0.01 11.90 -5.68
CA ASN A 125 0.15 10.78 -4.76
C ASN A 125 0.70 9.53 -5.47
N GLY A 126 0.32 9.29 -6.73
CA GLY A 126 0.88 8.22 -7.56
C GLY A 126 2.39 8.36 -7.76
N LEU A 127 2.88 9.56 -8.06
CA LEU A 127 4.32 9.85 -8.19
C LEU A 127 5.08 9.71 -6.86
N ILE A 128 4.50 10.20 -5.76
CA ILE A 128 5.12 10.07 -4.43
C ILE A 128 5.19 8.59 -4.01
N SER A 129 4.09 7.85 -4.14
CA SER A 129 4.06 6.42 -3.86
C SER A 129 5.05 5.66 -4.73
N ALA A 130 5.14 5.97 -6.02
CA ALA A 130 6.14 5.40 -6.92
C ALA A 130 7.58 5.61 -6.43
N ALA A 131 7.92 6.85 -6.07
CA ALA A 131 9.26 7.20 -5.59
C ALA A 131 9.60 6.50 -4.26
N ILE A 132 8.65 6.42 -3.33
CA ILE A 132 8.84 5.72 -2.05
C ILE A 132 9.05 4.23 -2.27
N LEU A 133 8.21 3.59 -3.09
CA LEU A 133 8.31 2.16 -3.38
C LEU A 133 9.61 1.83 -4.13
N TRP A 134 9.99 2.66 -5.10
CA TRP A 134 11.27 2.53 -5.80
C TRP A 134 12.45 2.65 -4.83
N PHE A 135 12.48 3.69 -4.01
CA PHE A 135 13.60 3.93 -3.11
C PHE A 135 13.70 2.83 -2.04
N GLY A 136 12.58 2.51 -1.41
CA GLY A 136 12.52 1.56 -0.30
C GLY A 136 12.75 0.11 -0.71
N PHE A 137 12.29 -0.30 -1.90
CA PHE A 137 12.40 -1.68 -2.36
C PHE A 137 13.39 -1.89 -3.51
N ALA A 138 13.28 -1.12 -4.60
CA ALA A 138 14.09 -1.37 -5.79
C ALA A 138 15.55 -0.98 -5.58
N VAL A 139 15.81 0.25 -5.11
CA VAL A 139 17.18 0.75 -4.89
C VAL A 139 17.91 -0.08 -3.86
N THR A 140 17.31 -0.28 -2.68
CA THR A 140 17.92 -1.02 -1.56
C THR A 140 18.26 -2.47 -1.95
N THR A 141 17.32 -3.17 -2.59
CA THR A 141 17.52 -4.56 -3.03
C THR A 141 18.61 -4.65 -4.09
N MET A 142 18.58 -3.77 -5.10
CA MET A 142 19.61 -3.78 -6.14
C MET A 142 20.98 -3.37 -5.63
N ALA A 143 21.06 -2.34 -4.79
CA ALA A 143 22.33 -1.93 -4.19
C ALA A 143 22.97 -3.09 -3.42
N THR A 144 22.17 -3.80 -2.63
CA THR A 144 22.62 -4.98 -1.88
C THR A 144 23.06 -6.11 -2.81
N ASN A 145 22.21 -6.49 -3.78
CA ASN A 145 22.48 -7.59 -4.70
C ASN A 145 23.70 -7.32 -5.59
N ASN A 146 23.84 -6.10 -6.09
CA ASN A 146 24.96 -5.69 -6.93
C ASN A 146 26.26 -5.59 -6.12
N ALA A 147 26.20 -5.11 -4.88
CA ALA A 147 27.37 -5.06 -4.00
C ALA A 147 27.90 -6.47 -3.70
N PHE A 148 27.04 -7.40 -3.28
CA PHE A 148 27.46 -8.80 -3.07
C PHE A 148 27.89 -9.49 -4.37
N GLY A 149 27.23 -9.17 -5.47
CA GLY A 149 27.60 -9.65 -6.80
C GLY A 149 28.86 -8.99 -7.39
N GLN A 150 29.54 -8.13 -6.62
CA GLN A 150 30.75 -7.39 -7.05
C GLN A 150 30.55 -6.69 -8.40
N ARG A 151 29.35 -6.18 -8.64
CA ARG A 151 29.00 -5.43 -9.84
C ARG A 151 29.46 -3.97 -9.68
N SER A 152 29.66 -3.30 -10.81
CA SER A 152 30.07 -1.90 -10.78
C SER A 152 28.98 -1.03 -10.15
N PHE A 153 29.39 0.00 -9.38
CA PHE A 153 28.45 0.96 -8.82
C PHE A 153 27.66 1.70 -9.91
N ALA A 154 28.32 1.96 -11.04
CA ALA A 154 27.68 2.54 -12.22
C ALA A 154 26.50 1.69 -12.73
N LEU A 155 26.61 0.35 -12.68
CA LEU A 155 25.51 -0.53 -13.06
C LEU A 155 24.31 -0.35 -12.14
N THR A 156 24.53 -0.28 -10.82
CA THR A 156 23.47 -0.01 -9.85
C THR A 156 22.78 1.33 -10.12
N VAL A 157 23.53 2.38 -10.44
CA VAL A 157 22.95 3.70 -10.77
C VAL A 157 22.12 3.64 -12.05
N ILE A 158 22.64 3.03 -13.12
CA ILE A 158 21.94 2.94 -14.40
C ILE A 158 20.66 2.12 -14.26
N ASP A 159 20.76 0.94 -13.66
CA ASP A 159 19.61 0.03 -13.52
C ASP A 159 18.58 0.62 -12.53
N SER A 160 19.02 1.27 -11.44
CA SER A 160 18.08 1.89 -10.50
C SER A 160 17.40 3.11 -11.10
N GLY A 161 18.11 3.89 -11.94
CA GLY A 161 17.52 4.98 -12.71
C GLY A 161 16.45 4.50 -13.70
N HIS A 162 16.68 3.36 -14.36
CA HIS A 162 15.65 2.72 -15.18
C HIS A 162 14.40 2.41 -14.36
N TRP A 163 14.56 1.75 -13.21
CA TRP A 163 13.43 1.39 -12.36
C TRP A 163 12.73 2.61 -11.78
N LEU A 164 13.46 3.69 -11.48
CA LEU A 164 12.84 4.94 -11.06
C LEU A 164 11.85 5.42 -12.12
N LEU A 165 12.31 5.47 -13.37
CA LEU A 165 11.50 5.94 -14.49
C LEU A 165 10.29 5.03 -14.72
N ALA A 166 10.47 3.71 -14.67
CA ALA A 166 9.38 2.73 -14.79
C ALA A 166 8.32 2.92 -13.69
N PHE A 167 8.74 3.03 -12.43
CA PHE A 167 7.85 3.26 -11.29
C PHE A 167 7.12 4.60 -11.42
N LEU A 168 7.81 5.68 -11.78
CA LEU A 168 7.19 7.00 -11.93
C LEU A 168 6.15 7.00 -13.05
N VAL A 169 6.43 6.36 -14.18
CA VAL A 169 5.46 6.23 -15.29
C VAL A 169 4.24 5.42 -14.86
N ALA A 170 4.44 4.27 -14.22
CA ALA A 170 3.33 3.46 -13.71
C ALA A 170 2.50 4.26 -12.68
N GLY A 171 3.15 4.91 -11.71
CA GLY A 171 2.50 5.73 -10.71
C GLY A 171 1.77 6.94 -11.30
N ALA A 172 2.30 7.55 -12.36
CA ALA A 172 1.65 8.65 -13.06
C ALA A 172 0.37 8.19 -13.77
N VAL A 173 0.40 7.04 -14.45
CA VAL A 173 -0.78 6.48 -15.11
C VAL A 173 -1.83 6.06 -14.08
N LEU A 174 -1.43 5.32 -13.05
CA LEU A 174 -2.33 4.86 -12.00
C LEU A 174 -2.95 6.01 -11.20
N GLY A 175 -2.15 6.99 -10.77
CA GLY A 175 -2.63 8.14 -10.01
C GLY A 175 -3.37 9.17 -10.87
N GLY A 176 -2.97 9.35 -12.12
CA GLY A 176 -3.56 10.32 -13.05
C GLY A 176 -4.92 9.87 -13.59
N PHE A 177 -5.08 8.57 -13.87
CA PHE A 177 -6.31 8.04 -14.48
C PHE A 177 -7.13 7.15 -13.53
N GLY A 178 -6.54 6.61 -12.46
CA GLY A 178 -7.23 5.69 -11.55
C GLY A 178 -8.14 6.33 -10.51
N GLY A 179 -8.07 7.65 -10.34
CA GLY A 179 -8.95 8.40 -9.44
C GLY A 179 -10.10 9.13 -10.15
N ALA A 180 -10.18 9.03 -11.47
CA ALA A 180 -11.22 9.62 -12.31
C ALA A 180 -12.48 8.75 -12.36
#